data_AF-A0A8T4TXK6-F1
#
_entry.id   AF-A0A8T4TXK6-F1
#
_cell.length_a   1.000
_cell.length_b   1.000
_cell.length_c   1.000
_cell.angle_alpha   90.00
_cell.angle_beta   90.00
_cell.angle_gamma   90.00
#
_symmetry.space_group_name_H-M   'P 1'
#
loop_
_entity.id
_entity.type
_entity.pdbx_description
1 polymer ?
#
loop_
_entity_poly.entity_id
_entity_poly.type
_entity_poly.pdbx_seq_one_letter_code
_entity_poly.pdbx_strand_id
1 'polypeptide(L)'
;MVDGHKIQKRVNINEFSDRLKECEIKTTDHTFFRLNKRQRKIFKEKIIKEIILNENPFLIGIQKNKNYAVFYNYKKDVLKIILDIQFNKINIVTFYIIDKKQVPKI
;
A
#
# COMPACT_ATOMS: atom_id res chain seq x y z
N MET A 1 -5.28 -18.63 -2.01
CA MET A 1 -4.93 -17.36 -1.32
C MET A 1 -4.04 -17.74 -0.13
N VAL A 2 -2.80 -17.26 -0.07
CA VAL A 2 -1.90 -17.58 1.06
C VAL A 2 -2.45 -16.91 2.31
N ASP A 3 -2.63 -17.67 3.40
CA ASP A 3 -3.34 -17.21 4.60
C ASP A 3 -2.73 -15.92 5.20
N GLY A 4 -1.42 -15.74 5.03
CA GLY A 4 -0.67 -14.54 5.45
C GLY A 4 -1.18 -13.20 4.88
N HIS A 5 -1.92 -13.21 3.77
CA HIS A 5 -2.38 -11.97 3.10
C HIS A 5 -3.75 -11.49 3.56
N LYS A 6 -4.46 -12.27 4.39
CA LYS A 6 -5.75 -11.86 4.97
C LYS A 6 -5.54 -10.72 5.94
N ILE A 7 -6.42 -9.73 5.89
CA ILE A 7 -6.43 -8.63 6.85
C ILE A 7 -6.97 -9.17 8.17
N GLN A 8 -6.20 -8.98 9.23
CA GLN A 8 -6.51 -9.41 10.59
C GLN A 8 -7.09 -8.26 11.41
N LYS A 9 -6.64 -7.03 11.17
CA LYS A 9 -7.04 -5.85 11.96
C LYS A 9 -7.17 -4.62 11.06
N ARG A 10 -8.20 -3.80 11.30
CA ARG A 10 -8.34 -2.48 10.67
C ARG A 10 -7.53 -1.44 11.43
N VAL A 11 -6.89 -0.53 10.70
CA VAL A 11 -6.11 0.57 11.26
C VAL A 11 -6.85 1.87 11.03
N ASN A 12 -6.77 2.79 11.98
CA ASN A 12 -7.33 4.12 11.83
C ASN A 12 -6.52 4.91 10.79
N ILE A 13 -7.21 5.55 9.85
CA ILE A 13 -6.57 6.32 8.78
C ILE A 13 -5.76 7.49 9.36
N ASN A 14 -6.27 8.16 10.40
CA ASN A 14 -5.60 9.31 11.00
C ASN A 14 -4.28 8.89 11.66
N GLU A 15 -4.29 7.81 12.44
CA GLU A 15 -3.09 7.26 13.09
C GLU A 15 -2.01 6.87 12.07
N PHE A 16 -2.43 6.31 10.93
CA PHE A 16 -1.51 5.98 9.84
C PHE A 16 -0.94 7.23 9.16
N SER A 17 -1.76 8.24 8.89
CA SER A 17 -1.33 9.51 8.28
C SER A 17 -0.35 10.28 9.16
N ASP A 18 -0.51 10.23 10.49
CA ASP A 18 0.45 10.86 11.40
C ASP A 18 1.78 10.12 11.41
N ARG A 19 1.76 8.77 11.44
CA ARG A 19 2.99 7.97 11.27
C ARG A 19 3.71 8.23 9.95
N LEU A 20 2.97 8.46 8.88
CA LEU A 20 3.55 8.73 7.57
C LEU A 20 4.40 10.00 7.55
N LYS A 21 4.03 11.03 8.30
CA LYS A 21 4.76 12.31 8.38
C LYS A 21 6.11 12.18 9.06
N GLU A 22 6.25 11.21 9.96
CA GLU A 22 7.45 10.99 10.78
C GLU A 22 8.43 9.98 10.14
N CYS A 23 8.00 9.24 9.11
CA CYS A 23 8.77 8.12 8.55
C CYS A 23 9.37 8.42 7.17
N GLU A 24 10.56 7.88 6.92
CA GLU A 24 11.16 7.87 5.58
C GLU A 24 10.55 6.75 4.72
N ILE A 25 9.97 7.09 3.56
CA ILE A 25 9.41 6.09 2.64
C ILE A 25 10.51 5.57 1.69
N LYS A 26 10.73 4.26 1.68
CA LYS A 26 11.72 3.58 0.83
C LYS A 26 11.06 2.61 -0.15
N THR A 27 11.59 2.57 -1.36
CA THR A 27 11.28 1.53 -2.35
C THR A 27 12.49 0.61 -2.53
N THR A 28 12.24 -0.61 -2.99
CA THR A 28 13.27 -1.57 -3.38
C THR A 28 12.94 -2.08 -4.78
N ASP A 29 13.87 -2.76 -5.45
CA ASP A 29 13.58 -3.37 -6.76
C ASP A 29 12.41 -4.37 -6.69
N HIS A 30 12.23 -5.01 -5.54
CA HIS A 30 11.14 -5.93 -5.28
C HIS A 30 9.76 -5.23 -5.25
N THR A 31 9.72 -3.93 -4.95
CA THR A 31 8.50 -3.10 -4.99
C THR A 31 7.84 -3.16 -6.36
N PHE A 32 8.65 -3.10 -7.43
CA PHE A 32 8.21 -3.02 -8.82
C PHE A 32 8.18 -4.39 -9.52
N PHE A 33 8.58 -5.46 -8.84
CA PHE A 33 8.71 -6.79 -9.42
C PHE A 33 7.41 -7.27 -10.06
N ARG A 34 6.26 -7.03 -9.39
CA ARG A 34 4.93 -7.46 -9.83
C ARG A 34 4.34 -6.65 -10.98
N LEU A 35 5.01 -5.58 -11.42
CA LEU A 35 4.51 -4.72 -12.48
C LEU A 35 4.93 -5.22 -13.85
N ASN A 36 3.99 -5.16 -14.80
CA ASN A 36 4.32 -5.36 -16.21
C ASN A 36 5.09 -4.14 -16.78
N LYS A 37 5.70 -4.31 -17.96
CA LYS A 37 6.51 -3.24 -18.61
C LYS A 37 5.75 -1.92 -18.80
N ARG A 38 4.43 -1.96 -19.03
CA ARG A 38 3.61 -0.73 -19.17
C ARG A 38 3.42 -0.03 -17.82
N GLN A 39 3.15 -0.78 -16.77
CA GLN A 39 2.99 -0.26 -15.41
C GLN A 39 4.31 0.31 -14.86
N ARG A 40 5.46 -0.30 -15.13
CA ARG A 40 6.78 0.23 -14.72
C ARG A 40 7.12 1.59 -15.33
N LYS A 41 6.54 1.92 -16.50
CA LYS A 41 6.72 3.26 -17.11
C LYS A 41 5.91 4.34 -16.39
N ILE A 42 4.78 3.96 -15.79
CA ILE A 42 3.83 4.86 -15.14
C ILE A 42 4.17 4.99 -13.65
N PHE A 43 4.34 3.87 -12.95
CA PHE A 43 4.59 3.86 -11.53
C PHE A 43 6.09 3.85 -11.26
N LYS A 44 6.66 5.06 -11.19
CA LYS A 44 8.00 5.31 -10.66
C LYS A 44 7.92 5.53 -9.14
N GLU A 45 9.04 5.33 -8.45
CA GLU A 45 9.16 5.57 -7.01
C GLU A 45 8.52 6.89 -6.56
N LYS A 46 8.82 7.99 -7.26
CA LYS A 46 8.28 9.32 -6.97
C LYS A 46 6.75 9.35 -6.92
N ILE A 47 6.10 8.72 -7.91
CA ILE A 47 4.64 8.71 -8.04
C ILE A 47 3.99 7.91 -6.91
N ILE A 48 4.58 6.79 -6.51
CA ILE A 48 4.05 5.99 -5.40
C ILE A 48 4.20 6.74 -4.09
N LYS A 49 5.34 7.39 -3.86
CA LYS A 49 5.55 8.24 -2.68
C LYS A 49 4.55 9.38 -2.63
N GLU A 50 4.33 10.06 -3.76
CA GLU A 50 3.32 11.13 -3.86
C GLU A 50 1.92 10.62 -3.53
N ILE A 51 1.52 9.45 -4.03
CA ILE A 51 0.22 8.85 -3.68
C ILE A 51 0.15 8.56 -2.19
N ILE A 52 1.17 7.94 -1.60
CA ILE A 52 1.14 7.58 -0.18
C ILE A 52 1.06 8.82 0.71
N LEU A 53 1.75 9.90 0.35
CA LEU A 53 1.84 11.13 1.14
C LEU A 53 0.65 12.08 0.95
N ASN A 54 0.12 12.18 -0.27
CA ASN A 54 -0.86 13.21 -0.62
C ASN A 54 -2.29 12.68 -0.75
N GLU A 55 -2.48 11.39 -1.02
CA GLU A 55 -3.80 10.80 -1.15
C GLU A 55 -4.28 10.23 0.18
N ASN A 56 -5.60 10.29 0.41
CA ASN A 56 -6.20 9.67 1.58
C ASN A 56 -6.59 8.21 1.26
N PRO A 57 -6.04 7.22 1.98
CA PRO A 57 -6.49 5.84 1.84
C PRO A 57 -7.90 5.70 2.41
N PHE A 58 -8.76 4.94 1.74
CA PHE A 58 -10.12 4.70 2.23
C PHE A 58 -10.20 3.46 3.13
N LEU A 59 -9.20 2.58 3.07
CA LEU A 59 -9.09 1.39 3.91
C LEU A 59 -7.62 1.11 4.22
N ILE A 60 -7.36 0.77 5.47
CA ILE A 60 -6.05 0.33 5.96
C ILE A 60 -6.27 -0.89 6.83
N GLY A 61 -5.50 -1.95 6.57
CA GLY A 61 -5.57 -3.17 7.36
C GLY A 61 -4.21 -3.83 7.53
N ILE A 62 -3.98 -4.40 8.70
CA ILE A 62 -2.79 -5.21 8.99
C ILE A 62 -3.09 -6.65 8.55
N GLN A 63 -2.23 -7.18 7.68
CA GLN A 63 -2.25 -8.56 7.23
C GLN A 63 -1.67 -9.49 8.31
N LYS A 64 -2.00 -10.78 8.27
CA LYS A 64 -1.46 -11.78 9.21
C LYS A 64 0.08 -11.86 9.23
N ASN A 65 0.73 -11.51 8.11
CA ASN A 65 2.20 -11.40 8.02
C ASN A 65 2.75 -10.07 8.59
N LYS A 66 1.94 -9.30 9.32
CA LYS A 66 2.25 -7.99 9.92
C LYS A 66 2.46 -6.83 8.93
N ASN A 67 2.34 -7.08 7.63
CA ASN A 67 2.38 -6.00 6.64
C ASN A 67 1.07 -5.21 6.65
N TYR A 68 1.15 -3.93 6.32
CA TYR A 68 -0.01 -3.06 6.14
C TYR A 68 -0.47 -3.13 4.70
N ALA A 69 -1.75 -3.44 4.50
CA ALA A 69 -2.45 -3.30 3.23
C ALA A 69 -3.21 -1.98 3.24
N VAL A 70 -2.81 -1.07 2.37
CA VAL A 70 -3.38 0.27 2.21
C VAL A 70 -4.09 0.35 0.87
N PHE A 71 -5.31 0.89 0.86
CA PHE A 71 -6.16 0.93 -0.33
C PHE A 71 -6.52 2.37 -0.67
N TYR A 72 -6.24 2.76 -1.91
CA TYR A 72 -6.50 4.08 -2.47
C TYR A 72 -7.44 3.96 -3.67
N ASN A 73 -8.28 4.97 -3.86
CA ASN A 73 -9.08 5.06 -5.08
C ASN A 73 -8.17 5.40 -6.25
N TYR A 74 -8.21 4.61 -7.32
CA TYR A 74 -7.41 4.87 -8.52
C TYR A 74 -8.26 4.72 -9.78
N LYS A 75 -8.76 5.85 -10.29
CA LYS A 75 -9.70 5.91 -11.42
C LYS A 75 -10.96 5.05 -11.15
N LYS A 76 -11.18 3.99 -11.93
CA LYS A 76 -12.29 3.04 -11.76
C LYS A 76 -11.93 1.86 -10.85
N ASP A 77 -10.64 1.69 -10.56
CA ASP A 77 -10.09 0.57 -9.81
C ASP A 77 -9.59 1.02 -8.43
N VAL A 78 -8.93 0.12 -7.72
CA VAL A 78 -8.31 0.36 -6.41
C VAL A 78 -6.84 0.07 -6.49
N LEU A 79 -6.02 1.02 -6.04
CA LEU A 79 -4.60 0.80 -5.84
C LEU A 79 -4.40 0.22 -4.45
N LYS A 80 -3.93 -1.03 -4.39
CA LYS A 80 -3.56 -1.69 -3.15
C LYS A 80 -2.04 -1.65 -3.01
N ILE A 81 -1.58 -1.06 -1.92
CA ILE A 81 -0.16 -0.95 -1.56
C ILE A 81 0.08 -1.81 -0.32
N ILE A 82 1.11 -2.64 -0.36
CA ILE A 82 1.60 -3.40 0.79
C ILE A 82 2.83 -2.68 1.34
N LEU A 83 2.75 -2.28 2.60
CA LEU A 83 3.79 -1.58 3.32
C LEU A 83 4.30 -2.43 4.48
N ASP A 84 5.60 -2.40 4.70
CA ASP A 84 6.24 -2.83 5.94
C ASP A 84 6.63 -1.57 6.72
N ILE A 85 5.91 -1.31 7.83
CA ILE A 85 6.09 -0.12 8.65
C ILE A 85 7.01 -0.47 9.81
N GLN A 86 8.19 0.15 9.84
CA GLN A 86 9.17 0.05 10.91
C GLN A 86 9.26 1.39 11.65
N PHE A 87 10.01 1.44 12.76
CA PHE A 87 10.00 2.57 13.68
C PHE A 87 10.27 3.94 13.02
N ASN A 88 11.23 4.01 12.08
CA ASN A 88 11.61 5.26 11.39
C ASN A 88 11.46 5.21 9.86
N LYS A 89 10.97 4.10 9.31
CA LYS A 89 10.91 3.91 7.86
C LYS A 89 9.73 3.07 7.44
N ILE A 90 9.22 3.37 6.25
CA ILE A 90 8.15 2.63 5.60
C ILE A 90 8.71 2.03 4.32
N ASN A 91 8.80 0.71 4.26
CA ASN A 91 9.23 0.01 3.07
C ASN A 91 7.99 -0.36 2.24
N ILE A 92 7.97 0.06 0.98
CA ILE A 92 6.92 -0.38 0.06
C ILE A 92 7.28 -1.78 -0.43
N VAL A 93 6.62 -2.81 0.10
CA VAL A 93 6.91 -4.20 -0.24
C VAL A 93 6.50 -4.50 -1.68
N THR A 94 5.27 -4.12 -2.04
CA THR A 94 4.73 -4.27 -3.39
C THR A 94 3.42 -3.50 -3.52
N PHE A 95 2.94 -3.30 -4.74
CA PHE A 95 1.63 -2.73 -4.99
C PHE A 95 1.03 -3.29 -6.28
N TYR A 96 -0.29 -3.23 -6.39
CA TYR A 96 -1.01 -3.67 -7.58
C TYR A 96 -2.41 -3.05 -7.63
N ILE A 97 -2.96 -2.98 -8.84
CA ILE A 97 -4.31 -2.50 -9.10
C ILE A 97 -5.25 -3.68 -8.98
N ILE A 98 -6.33 -3.54 -8.21
CA ILE A 98 -7.38 -4.53 -8.04
C ILE A 98 -8.74 -3.92 -8.38
N ASP A 99 -9.67 -4.78 -8.77
CA ASP A 99 -11.09 -4.40 -8.87
C ASP A 99 -11.62 -4.04 -7.46
N LYS A 100 -12.52 -3.05 -7.38
CA LYS A 100 -13.26 -2.70 -6.15
C LYS A 100 -13.93 -3.91 -5.50
N LYS A 101 -14.39 -4.90 -6.28
CA LYS A 101 -15.00 -6.13 -5.76
C LYS A 101 -14.02 -7.01 -4.96
N GLN A 102 -12.71 -6.86 -5.19
CA GLN A 102 -11.66 -7.60 -4.49
C GLN A 102 -11.21 -6.93 -3.20
N VAL A 103 -11.74 -5.73 -2.88
CA VAL A 103 -11.50 -5.08 -1.60
C VAL A 103 -12.15 -5.91 -0.50
N PRO A 104 -11.41 -6.28 0.55
CA PRO A 104 -11.95 -7.04 1.68
C PRO A 104 -13.10 -6.27 2.33
N LYS A 105 -14.24 -6.94 2.53
CA LYS A 105 -15.32 -6.47 3.40
C LYS A 105 -14.95 -6.91 4.82
N ILE A 106 -14.47 -5.97 5.63
CA ILE A 106 -14.01 -6.18 7.01
C ILE A 106 -14.93 -5.41 7.93
#